data_AF-A0A1F8DR24-F1
#
_entry.id   AF-A0A1F8DR24-F1
#
_cell.length_a   1.000
_cell.length_b   1.000
_cell.length_c   1.000
_cell.angle_alpha   90.00
_cell.angle_beta   90.00
_cell.angle_gamma   90.00
#
_symmetry.space_group_name_H-M   'P 1'
#
loop_
_entity.id
_entity.type
_entity.pdbx_description
1 polymer ?
#
loop_
_entity_poly.entity_id
_entity_poly.type
_entity_poly.pdbx_seq_one_letter_code
_entity_poly.pdbx_strand_id
1 'polypeptide(L)'
;MAIAIEQRKSGSGLLSWMVIFTFIGGTFWFGYQIFLSPVDILEPFLAQEQEIISSLSQITIEPAVVINSQEFRNLRKQIPDVTVGQIGRTNPFLPF
;
A
#
# COMPACT_ATOMS: atom_id res chain seq x y z
N MET A 1 67.98 44.80 20.92
CA MET A 1 67.81 43.65 20.01
C MET A 1 66.37 43.19 20.14
N ALA A 2 65.57 43.31 19.09
CA ALA A 2 64.17 42.89 19.10
C ALA A 2 64.06 41.58 18.31
N ILE A 3 63.59 40.53 18.96
CA ILE A 3 63.30 39.24 18.32
C ILE A 3 61.92 39.40 17.68
N ALA A 4 61.89 39.49 16.35
CA ALA A 4 60.66 39.43 15.58
C ALA A 4 60.18 37.97 15.58
N ILE A 5 59.15 37.69 16.37
CA ILE A 5 58.46 36.40 16.31
C ILE A 5 57.49 36.50 15.15
N GLU A 6 57.88 35.96 13.99
CA GLU A 6 56.98 35.80 12.86
C GLU A 6 55.85 34.84 13.27
N GLN A 7 54.67 35.40 13.58
CA GLN A 7 53.46 34.61 13.75
C GLN A 7 53.14 33.96 12.40
N ARG A 8 53.36 32.64 12.32
CA ARG A 8 52.95 31.82 11.20
C ARG A 8 51.43 31.94 11.06
N LYS A 9 50.98 32.78 10.13
CA LYS A 9 49.55 33.01 9.87
C LYS A 9 48.93 31.68 9.45
N SER A 10 48.16 31.08 10.36
CA SER A 10 47.45 29.83 10.13
C SER A 10 46.48 30.03 8.96
N GLY A 11 46.86 29.53 7.78
CA GLY A 11 45.97 29.42 6.62
C GLY A 11 44.93 28.29 6.76
N SER A 12 44.74 27.72 7.95
CA SER A 12 43.90 26.53 8.14
C SER A 12 42.40 26.84 8.27
N GLY A 13 42.02 28.11 8.48
CA GLY A 13 40.61 28.49 8.63
C GLY A 13 39.79 28.15 7.39
N LEU A 14 40.30 28.49 6.19
CA LEU A 14 39.59 28.25 4.93
C LEU A 14 39.40 26.76 4.64
N LEU A 15 40.43 25.95 4.90
CA LEU A 15 40.36 24.49 4.74
C LEU A 15 39.40 23.87 5.76
N SER A 16 39.43 24.34 7.02
CA SER A 16 38.52 23.88 8.07
C SER A 16 37.06 24.18 7.73
N TRP A 17 36.77 25.39 7.23
CA TRP A 17 35.43 25.75 6.76
C TRP A 17 34.98 24.88 5.58
N MET A 18 35.86 24.62 4.62
CA MET A 18 35.55 23.75 3.47
C MET A 18 35.13 22.34 3.90
N VAL A 19 35.86 21.76 4.86
CA VAL A 19 35.53 20.43 5.42
C VAL A 19 34.18 20.43 6.11
N ILE A 20 33.88 21.46 6.92
CA ILE A 20 32.59 21.59 7.62
C ILE A 20 31.43 21.68 6.63
N PHE A 21 31.53 22.54 5.61
CA PHE A 21 30.48 22.66 4.59
C PHE A 21 30.29 21.38 3.79
N THR A 22 31.37 20.67 3.49
CA THR A 22 31.32 19.39 2.77
C THR A 22 30.60 18.34 3.62
N PHE A 23 30.90 18.28 4.91
CA PHE A 23 30.28 17.34 5.83
C PHE A 23 28.79 17.62 5.99
N ILE A 24 28.42 18.88 6.22
CA ILE A 24 27.01 19.30 6.33
C ILE A 24 26.27 18.99 5.03
N GLY A 25 26.79 19.43 3.88
CA GLY A 25 26.16 19.21 2.58
C GLY A 25 26.00 17.72 2.26
N GLY A 26 27.02 16.90 2.53
CA GLY A 26 26.96 15.46 2.35
C GLY A 26 25.90 14.79 3.23
N THR A 27 25.77 15.22 4.49
CA THR A 27 24.77 14.67 5.42
C THR A 27 23.35 15.00 4.96
N PHE A 28 23.10 16.25 4.53
CA PHE A 28 21.81 16.66 3.99
C PHE A 28 21.47 15.94 2.68
N TRP A 29 22.44 15.80 1.76
CA TRP A 29 22.25 15.08 0.50
C TRP A 29 21.90 13.60 0.75
N PHE A 30 22.64 12.94 1.63
CA PHE A 30 22.41 11.54 1.96
C PHE A 30 21.07 11.34 2.68
N GLY A 31 20.74 12.21 3.64
CA GLY A 31 19.44 12.20 4.29
C GLY A 31 18.28 12.43 3.32
N TYR A 32 18.43 13.36 2.38
CA TYR A 32 17.44 13.57 1.33
C TYR A 32 17.23 12.30 0.50
N GLN A 33 18.31 11.63 0.08
CA GLN A 33 18.21 10.42 -0.73
C GLN A 33 17.53 9.25 0.00
N ILE A 34 17.77 9.10 1.31
CA ILE A 34 17.18 8.00 2.09
C ILE A 34 15.72 8.28 2.43
N PHE A 35 15.40 9.51 2.83
CA PHE A 35 14.10 9.81 3.45
C PHE A 35 13.12 10.52 2.53
N LEU A 36 13.61 11.33 1.58
CA LEU A 36 12.78 12.22 0.76
C LEU A 36 12.85 11.92 -0.74
N SER A 37 13.84 11.16 -1.20
CA SER A 37 13.88 10.77 -2.61
C SER A 37 12.64 9.94 -2.91
N PRO A 38 11.86 10.32 -3.94
CA PRO A 38 10.76 9.50 -4.40
C PRO A 38 11.36 8.16 -4.81
N VAL A 39 11.05 7.15 -4.02
CA VAL A 39 11.36 5.77 -4.33
C VAL A 39 10.33 5.37 -5.38
N ASP A 40 10.72 5.28 -6.65
CA ASP A 40 9.88 4.77 -7.76
C ASP A 40 9.52 3.27 -7.61
N ILE A 41 9.67 2.71 -6.41
CA ILE A 41 9.46 1.29 -6.09
C ILE A 41 8.08 1.13 -5.46
N LEU A 42 7.07 1.40 -6.25
CA LEU A 42 5.84 0.62 -6.19
C LEU A 42 5.46 0.36 -7.65
N GLU A 43 6.14 -0.60 -8.27
CA GLU A 43 5.52 -1.32 -9.38
C GLU A 43 4.10 -1.71 -8.90
N PRO A 44 3.06 -1.36 -9.66
CA PRO A 44 1.70 -1.42 -9.16
C PRO A 44 1.20 -2.86 -9.21
N PHE A 45 1.74 -3.73 -8.34
CA PHE A 45 1.20 -5.07 -8.13
C PHE A 45 -0.27 -4.98 -7.64
N LEU A 46 -0.63 -3.86 -7.00
CA LEU A 46 -2.00 -3.52 -6.63
C LEU A 46 -2.89 -3.14 -7.81
N ALA A 47 -2.34 -2.65 -8.94
CA ALA A 47 -3.19 -2.25 -10.07
C ALA A 47 -3.89 -3.45 -10.71
N GLN A 48 -3.22 -4.61 -10.80
CA GLN A 48 -3.81 -5.78 -11.44
C GLN A 48 -4.96 -6.37 -10.61
N GLU A 49 -4.80 -6.48 -9.28
CA GLU A 49 -5.90 -6.91 -8.41
C GLU A 49 -7.04 -5.89 -8.35
N GLN A 50 -6.74 -4.59 -8.31
CA GLN A 50 -7.76 -3.54 -8.34
C GLN A 50 -8.51 -3.49 -9.66
N GLU A 51 -7.83 -3.74 -10.79
CA GLU A 51 -8.45 -3.82 -12.11
C GLU A 51 -9.39 -5.02 -12.21
N ILE A 52 -9.00 -6.18 -11.65
CA ILE A 52 -9.85 -7.37 -11.57
C ILE A 52 -11.08 -7.09 -10.69
N ILE A 53 -10.90 -6.56 -9.48
CA ILE A 53 -12.01 -6.25 -8.56
C ILE A 53 -12.95 -5.20 -9.18
N SER A 54 -12.40 -4.18 -9.83
CA SER A 54 -13.16 -3.19 -10.60
C SER A 54 -13.99 -3.87 -11.69
N SER A 55 -13.39 -4.76 -12.49
CA SER A 55 -14.09 -5.47 -13.56
C SER A 55 -15.22 -6.35 -13.03
N LEU A 56 -15.02 -7.05 -11.90
CA LEU A 56 -16.04 -7.86 -11.24
C LEU A 56 -17.19 -7.00 -10.69
N SER A 57 -16.89 -5.81 -10.16
CA SER A 57 -17.90 -4.89 -9.63
C SER A 57 -18.79 -4.26 -10.71
N GLN A 58 -18.31 -4.23 -11.96
CA GLN A 58 -19.03 -3.68 -13.11
C GLN A 58 -19.92 -4.72 -13.81
N ILE A 59 -19.83 -6.00 -13.42
CA ILE A 59 -20.69 -7.04 -13.98
C ILE A 59 -22.12 -6.78 -13.51
N THR A 60 -22.95 -6.27 -14.42
CA THR A 60 -24.40 -6.20 -14.22
C THR A 60 -24.97 -7.60 -14.44
N ILE A 61 -25.13 -8.37 -13.36
CA ILE A 61 -25.81 -9.66 -13.40
C ILE A 61 -27.31 -9.37 -13.36
N GLU A 62 -28.04 -9.71 -14.42
CA GLU A 62 -29.50 -9.70 -14.43
C GLU A 62 -30.04 -11.07 -14.00
N PRO A 63 -30.45 -11.25 -12.73
CA PRO A 63 -30.81 -12.57 -12.22
C PRO A 63 -32.06 -13.11 -12.91
N ALA A 64 -32.93 -12.21 -13.39
CA ALA A 64 -34.14 -12.56 -14.13
C ALA A 64 -33.80 -13.31 -15.43
N VAL A 65 -32.71 -12.97 -16.12
CA VAL A 65 -32.29 -13.66 -17.34
C VAL A 65 -31.82 -15.08 -17.01
N VAL A 66 -31.02 -15.23 -15.95
CA VAL A 66 -30.49 -16.52 -15.51
C VAL A 66 -31.61 -17.44 -15.02
N ILE A 67 -32.51 -16.95 -14.17
CA ILE A 67 -33.62 -17.74 -13.62
C ILE A 67 -34.63 -18.15 -14.72
N ASN A 68 -34.81 -17.30 -15.73
CA ASN A 68 -35.70 -17.60 -16.84
C ASN A 68 -35.07 -18.46 -17.93
N SER A 69 -33.74 -18.65 -17.93
CA SER A 69 -33.04 -19.49 -18.90
C SER A 69 -33.56 -20.94 -18.89
N GLN A 70 -33.53 -21.59 -20.06
CA GLN A 70 -34.02 -22.95 -20.20
C GLN A 70 -33.13 -23.93 -19.43
N GLU A 71 -31.82 -23.66 -19.40
CA GLU A 71 -30.80 -24.41 -18.69
C GLU A 71 -31.09 -24.41 -17.19
N PHE A 72 -31.33 -23.23 -16.60
CA PHE A 72 -31.66 -23.12 -15.18
C PHE A 72 -32.96 -23.84 -14.85
N ARG A 73 -34.00 -23.69 -15.68
CA ARG A 73 -35.29 -24.38 -15.48
C ARG A 73 -35.16 -25.89 -15.57
N ASN A 74 -34.32 -26.40 -16.48
CA ASN A 74 -34.07 -27.82 -16.63
C ASN A 74 -33.33 -28.38 -15.40
N LEU A 75 -32.33 -27.66 -14.89
CA LEU A 75 -31.60 -28.04 -13.69
C LEU A 75 -32.49 -27.96 -12.44
N ARG A 76 -33.32 -26.92 -12.32
CA ARG A 76 -34.23 -26.74 -11.18
C ARG A 76 -35.20 -27.91 -11.01
N LYS A 77 -35.66 -28.51 -12.11
CA LYS A 77 -36.55 -29.69 -12.09
C LYS A 77 -35.90 -30.95 -11.53
N GLN A 78 -34.57 -31.03 -11.53
CA GLN A 78 -33.83 -32.18 -10.99
C GLN A 78 -33.57 -32.06 -9.49
N ILE A 79 -33.80 -30.88 -8.91
CA ILE A 79 -33.62 -30.62 -7.49
C ILE A 79 -34.96 -30.90 -6.80
N PRO A 80 -35.03 -31.83 -5.83
CA PRO A 80 -36.25 -32.06 -5.07
C PRO A 80 -36.65 -30.79 -4.32
N ASP A 81 -37.95 -30.57 -4.12
CA ASP A 81 -38.43 -29.44 -3.35
C ASP A 81 -37.75 -29.44 -1.97
N VAL A 82 -37.18 -28.28 -1.62
CA VAL A 82 -36.50 -28.11 -0.34
C VAL A 82 -37.57 -28.21 0.74
N THR A 83 -37.52 -29.27 1.53
CA THR A 83 -38.24 -29.29 2.80
C THR A 83 -37.68 -28.15 3.62
N VAL A 84 -38.51 -27.13 3.89
CA VAL A 84 -38.14 -26.04 4.79
C VAL A 84 -37.82 -26.70 6.12
N GLY A 85 -36.53 -26.81 6.44
CA GLY A 85 -36.08 -27.30 7.74
C GLY A 85 -36.66 -26.41 8.83
N GLN A 86 -36.90 -26.95 10.02
CA GLN A 86 -37.29 -26.13 11.15
C GLN A 86 -36.26 -25.01 11.35
N ILE A 87 -36.72 -23.76 11.27
CA ILE A 87 -35.90 -22.59 11.53
C ILE A 87 -35.58 -22.60 13.03
N GLY A 88 -34.31 -22.87 13.35
CA GLY A 88 -33.74 -22.72 14.67
C GLY A 88 -33.89 -23.95 15.58
N ARG A 89 -32.81 -24.23 16.33
CA ARG A 89 -32.93 -24.88 17.64
C ARG A 89 -33.34 -23.79 18.63
N THR A 90 -34.20 -24.11 19.59
CA THR A 90 -34.51 -23.20 20.70
C THR A 90 -33.20 -22.71 21.32
N ASN A 91 -33.00 -21.38 21.36
CA ASN A 91 -31.77 -20.80 21.90
C ASN A 91 -31.72 -21.08 23.42
N PRO A 92 -30.76 -21.89 23.92
CA PRO A 92 -30.68 -22.26 25.34
C PRO A 92 -30.27 -21.10 26.25
N PHE A 93 -29.93 -19.93 25.68
CA PHE A 93 -29.53 -18.73 26.41
C PHE A 93 -30.60 -17.63 26.44
N LEU A 94 -31.80 -17.87 25.88
CA LEU A 94 -32.93 -16.98 26.08
C LEU A 94 -33.61 -17.36 27.41
N PRO A 95 -33.61 -16.50 28.44
CA PRO A 95 -34.51 -16.66 29.57
C PRO A 95 -35.93 -16.41 29.04
N PHE A 96 -36.82 -17.37 29.27
CA PHE A 96 -38.24 -17.33 28.90
C PHE A 96 -38.94 -16.10 29.47
#